data_AF-A0A964NG34-F1
#
_entry.id   AF-A0A964NG34-F1
#
_cell.length_a   1.000
_cell.length_b   1.000
_cell.length_c   1.000
_cell.angle_alpha   90.00
_cell.angle_beta   90.00
_cell.angle_gamma   90.00
#
_symmetry.space_group_name_H-M   'P 1'
#
loop_
_entity.id
_entity.type
_entity.pdbx_description
1 polymer ?
#
loop_
_entity_poly.entity_id
_entity_poly.type
_entity_poly.pdbx_seq_one_letter_code
_entity_poly.pdbx_strand_id
1 'polypeptide(L)'
;MATPLQTVKNQFGSKEALVEKLVPLLARADGESDKAFVERLLRVPNAKLIRLLARESKVRDKFGGKSALVDTLAGLRAAGGKIDGDWKKRATEFSTGKLLSLHGPLAKKAPSAKK
;
A
#
# COMPACT_ATOMS: atom_id res chain seq x y z
N MET A 1 13.85 8.48 21.83
CA MET A 1 13.32 8.19 20.49
C MET A 1 14.21 7.14 19.84
N ALA A 2 13.68 5.98 19.45
CA ALA A 2 14.49 4.99 18.74
C ALA A 2 14.83 5.53 17.34
N THR A 3 16.09 5.42 16.93
CA THR A 3 16.50 5.77 15.57
C THR A 3 15.89 4.76 14.59
N PRO A 4 15.66 5.13 13.31
CA PRO A 4 15.14 4.19 12.32
C PRO A 4 15.96 2.91 12.21
N LEU A 5 17.28 3.00 12.40
CA LEU A 5 18.16 1.83 12.40
C LEU A 5 17.95 0.93 13.63
N GLN A 6 17.76 1.52 14.82
CA GLN A 6 17.40 0.76 16.03
C GLN A 6 16.04 0.08 15.88
N THR A 7 15.04 0.75 15.30
CA THR A 7 13.73 0.14 15.03
C THR A 7 13.84 -1.05 14.09
N VAL A 8 14.65 -0.94 13.02
CA VAL A 8 14.88 -2.05 12.10
C VAL A 8 15.52 -3.23 12.84
N LYS A 9 16.58 -2.98 13.60
CA LYS A 9 17.27 -4.04 14.36
C LYS A 9 16.35 -4.70 15.40
N ASN A 10 15.61 -3.91 16.16
CA ASN A 10 14.77 -4.42 17.24
C ASN A 10 13.54 -5.20 16.74
N GLN A 11 12.92 -4.77 15.63
CA GLN A 11 11.67 -5.39 15.13
C GLN A 11 11.90 -6.43 14.04
N PHE A 12 12.99 -6.30 13.28
CA PHE A 12 13.25 -7.12 12.09
C PHE A 12 14.61 -7.82 12.14
N GLY A 13 15.49 -7.48 13.09
CA GLY A 13 16.86 -8.02 13.15
C GLY A 13 17.80 -7.31 12.18
N SER A 14 17.46 -7.26 10.90
CA SER A 14 18.27 -6.63 9.86
C SER A 14 17.43 -5.90 8.81
N LYS A 15 18.13 -5.15 7.95
CA LYS A 15 17.50 -4.47 6.81
C LYS A 15 17.05 -5.48 5.76
N GLU A 16 17.82 -6.55 5.52
CA GLU A 16 17.46 -7.62 4.59
C GLU A 16 16.15 -8.28 5.04
N ALA A 17 16.01 -8.62 6.33
CA ALA A 17 14.80 -9.22 6.87
C ALA A 17 13.56 -8.31 6.75
N LEU A 18 13.74 -6.99 6.86
CA LEU A 18 12.67 -6.02 6.57
C LEU A 18 12.27 -6.04 5.08
N VAL A 19 13.26 -6.14 4.19
CA VAL A 19 13.01 -6.22 2.74
C VAL A 19 12.31 -7.53 2.38
N GLU A 20 12.74 -8.66 2.94
CA GLU A 20 12.08 -9.97 2.73
C GLU A 20 10.60 -9.95 3.09
N LYS A 21 10.22 -9.28 4.19
CA LYS A 21 8.80 -9.10 4.56
C LYS A 21 8.04 -8.17 3.62
N LEU A 22 8.73 -7.22 2.98
CA LEU A 22 8.13 -6.26 2.05
C LEU A 22 7.95 -6.85 0.65
N VAL A 23 8.84 -7.73 0.20
CA VAL A 23 8.80 -8.35 -1.13
C VAL A 23 7.43 -8.95 -1.48
N PRO A 24 6.79 -9.77 -0.64
CA PRO A 24 5.48 -10.34 -0.96
C PRO A 24 4.32 -9.34 -0.89
N LEU A 25 4.52 -8.17 -0.26
CA LEU A 25 3.46 -7.16 -0.09
C LEU A 25 3.45 -6.13 -1.22
N LEU A 26 4.52 -6.06 -2.01
CA LEU A 26 4.71 -5.04 -3.01
C LEU A 26 4.61 -5.63 -4.42
N ALA A 27 3.96 -4.87 -5.30
CA ALA A 27 3.99 -5.18 -6.72
C ALA A 27 5.38 -4.82 -7.28
N ARG A 28 5.91 -5.73 -8.12
CA ARG A 28 7.13 -5.50 -8.88
C ARG A 28 6.85 -4.53 -10.02
N ALA A 29 7.88 -3.83 -10.48
CA ALA A 29 7.77 -3.12 -11.75
C ALA A 29 7.74 -4.14 -12.90
N ASP A 30 7.05 -3.80 -13.99
CA ASP A 30 6.98 -4.67 -15.17
C ASP A 30 8.39 -4.96 -15.72
N GLY A 31 8.73 -6.25 -15.81
CA GLY A 31 10.04 -6.72 -16.28
C GLY A 31 11.18 -6.68 -15.23
N GLU A 32 10.91 -6.33 -13.97
CA GLU A 32 11.93 -6.32 -12.92
C GLU A 32 12.17 -7.73 -12.34
N SER A 33 13.43 -8.17 -12.33
CA SER A 33 13.82 -9.44 -11.70
C SER A 33 13.80 -9.36 -10.18
N ASP A 34 13.64 -10.51 -9.51
CA ASP A 34 13.62 -10.61 -8.04
C ASP A 34 14.86 -9.97 -7.40
N LYS A 35 16.02 -10.19 -8.02
CA LYS A 35 17.30 -9.62 -7.57
C LYS A 35 17.32 -8.10 -7.69
N ALA A 36 16.92 -7.56 -8.86
CA ALA A 36 16.87 -6.12 -9.08
C ALA A 36 15.88 -5.44 -8.13
N PHE A 37 14.75 -6.09 -7.86
CA PHE A 37 13.74 -5.60 -6.94
C PHE A 37 14.24 -5.54 -5.49
N VAL A 38 14.88 -6.59 -5.00
CA VAL A 38 15.49 -6.64 -3.66
C VAL A 38 16.60 -5.60 -3.54
N GLU A 39 17.49 -5.48 -4.53
CA GLU A 39 18.55 -4.46 -4.53
C GLU A 39 17.99 -3.05 -4.49
N ARG A 40 16.93 -2.77 -5.25
CA ARG A 40 16.25 -1.47 -5.22
C ARG A 40 15.71 -1.16 -3.83
N LEU A 41 15.07 -2.13 -3.17
CA LEU A 41 14.58 -1.98 -1.80
C LEU A 41 15.72 -1.81 -0.78
N LEU A 42 16.84 -2.51 -0.95
CA LEU A 42 18.02 -2.36 -0.11
C LEU A 42 18.69 -1.00 -0.27
N ARG A 43 18.52 -0.30 -1.40
CA ARG A 43 18.97 1.10 -1.56
C ARG A 43 18.07 2.11 -0.86
N VAL A 44 16.83 1.74 -0.50
CA VAL A 44 15.90 2.64 0.19
C VAL A 44 16.34 2.86 1.65
N PRO A 45 16.26 4.10 2.18
CA PRO A 45 16.54 4.38 3.59
C PRO A 45 15.62 3.60 4.56
N ASN A 46 16.17 3.15 5.69
CA ASN A 46 15.44 2.37 6.70
C ASN A 46 14.13 3.04 7.16
N ALA A 47 14.15 4.36 7.35
CA ALA A 47 12.96 5.13 7.72
C ALA A 47 11.83 5.02 6.69
N LYS A 48 12.16 4.98 5.39
CA LYS A 48 11.17 4.80 4.32
C LYS A 48 10.67 3.36 4.28
N LEU A 49 11.53 2.37 4.47
CA LEU A 49 11.13 0.95 4.51
C LEU A 49 10.14 0.67 5.66
N ILE A 50 10.40 1.22 6.86
CA ILE A 50 9.48 1.11 8.00
C ILE A 50 8.11 1.70 7.66
N ARG A 51 8.09 2.91 7.08
CA ARG A 51 6.83 3.57 6.66
C ARG A 51 6.11 2.80 5.57
N LEU A 52 6.86 2.20 4.64
CA LEU A 52 6.34 1.37 3.57
C LEU A 52 5.64 0.14 4.15
N LEU A 53 6.31 -0.58 5.06
CA LEU A 53 5.75 -1.76 5.70
C LEU A 53 4.51 -1.40 6.51
N ALA A 54 4.58 -0.37 7.36
CA ALA A 54 3.43 0.06 8.15
C ALA A 54 2.22 0.41 7.27
N ARG A 55 2.46 0.98 6.08
CA ARG A 55 1.42 1.28 5.10
C ARG A 55 0.84 0.00 4.50
N GLU A 56 1.69 -0.90 3.98
CA GLU A 56 1.22 -2.14 3.36
C GLU A 56 0.48 -3.03 4.37
N SER A 57 0.99 -3.15 5.60
CA SER A 57 0.29 -3.83 6.70
C SER A 57 -1.07 -3.20 6.95
N LYS A 58 -1.16 -1.86 7.08
CA LYS A 58 -2.44 -1.18 7.25
C LYS A 58 -3.40 -1.41 6.08
N VAL A 59 -2.92 -1.49 4.85
CA VAL A 59 -3.76 -1.81 3.67
C VAL A 59 -4.27 -3.23 3.76
N ARG A 60 -3.40 -4.19 4.07
CA ARG A 60 -3.76 -5.60 4.21
C ARG A 60 -4.76 -5.80 5.36
N ASP A 61 -4.50 -5.23 6.52
CA ASP A 61 -5.31 -5.44 7.72
C ASP A 61 -6.68 -4.74 7.62
N LYS A 62 -6.77 -3.58 6.95
CA LYS A 62 -8.04 -2.84 6.82
C LYS A 62 -8.86 -3.21 5.59
N PHE A 63 -8.20 -3.54 4.49
CA PHE A 63 -8.88 -3.73 3.19
C PHE A 63 -8.69 -5.14 2.64
N GLY A 64 -7.80 -5.96 3.18
CA GLY A 64 -7.47 -7.28 2.63
C GLY A 64 -6.45 -7.25 1.49
N GLY A 65 -5.92 -6.07 1.13
CA GLY A 65 -4.87 -5.91 0.12
C GLY A 65 -5.14 -4.80 -0.90
N LYS A 66 -4.23 -4.64 -1.86
CA LYS A 66 -4.30 -3.58 -2.88
C LYS A 66 -5.55 -3.69 -3.77
N SER A 67 -5.88 -4.89 -4.24
CA SER A 67 -7.04 -5.09 -5.12
C SER A 67 -8.34 -4.73 -4.40
N ALA A 68 -8.52 -5.22 -3.18
CA ALA A 68 -9.71 -4.94 -2.39
C ALA A 68 -9.81 -3.46 -1.98
N LEU A 69 -8.67 -2.77 -1.77
CA LEU A 69 -8.66 -1.31 -1.60
C LEU A 69 -9.16 -0.60 -2.86
N VAL A 70 -8.75 -1.03 -4.06
CA VAL A 70 -9.26 -0.48 -5.34
C VAL A 70 -10.77 -0.72 -5.48
N ASP A 71 -11.24 -1.91 -5.13
CA ASP A 71 -12.66 -2.25 -5.17
C ASP A 71 -13.50 -1.39 -4.21
N THR A 72 -13.01 -1.23 -2.98
CA THR A 72 -13.63 -0.37 -1.96
C THR A 72 -13.72 1.07 -2.44
N LEU A 73 -12.63 1.61 -2.99
CA LEU A 73 -12.60 2.97 -3.52
C LEU A 73 -13.52 3.16 -4.71
N ALA A 74 -13.63 2.16 -5.59
CA ALA A 74 -14.52 2.22 -6.73
C ALA A 74 -15.99 2.27 -6.28
N GLY A 75 -16.36 1.49 -5.24
CA GLY A 75 -17.68 1.55 -4.61
C GLY A 75 -17.95 2.90 -3.95
N LEU A 76 -16.99 3.42 -3.16
CA LEU A 76 -17.11 4.74 -2.53
C LEU A 76 -17.24 5.88 -3.56
N ARG A 77 -16.52 5.78 -4.68
CA ARG A 77 -16.57 6.75 -5.78
C ARG A 77 -17.90 6.69 -6.53
N ALA A 78 -18.47 5.50 -6.69
CA ALA A 78 -19.75 5.31 -7.33
C ALA A 78 -20.91 5.88 -6.49
N ALA A 79 -20.77 5.96 -5.16
CA ALA A 79 -21.75 6.58 -4.26
C ALA A 79 -23.21 6.12 -4.49
N GLY A 80 -23.41 4.85 -4.84
CA GLY A 80 -24.72 4.25 -5.18
C GLY A 80 -25.03 4.16 -6.68
N GLY A 81 -24.12 4.63 -7.56
CA GLY A 81 -24.22 4.51 -9.01
C GLY A 81 -23.40 3.35 -9.61
N LYS A 82 -23.16 3.39 -10.93
CA LYS A 82 -22.40 2.36 -11.65
C LYS A 82 -20.90 2.46 -11.31
N ILE A 83 -20.31 1.32 -10.97
CA ILE A 83 -18.86 1.20 -10.77
C ILE A 83 -18.14 1.46 -12.10
N ASP A 84 -17.25 2.46 -12.10
CA ASP A 84 -16.42 2.80 -13.26
C ASP A 84 -15.26 1.79 -13.40
N GLY A 85 -15.39 0.90 -14.38
CA GLY A 85 -14.40 -0.13 -14.68
C GLY A 85 -13.08 0.45 -15.21
N ASP A 86 -13.12 1.54 -15.97
CA ASP A 86 -11.91 2.19 -16.49
C ASP A 86 -11.18 2.98 -15.40
N TRP A 87 -11.90 3.48 -14.41
CA TRP A 87 -11.30 4.00 -13.19
C TRP A 87 -10.64 2.89 -12.37
N LYS A 88 -11.27 1.72 -12.20
CA LYS A 88 -10.64 0.57 -11.50
C LYS A 88 -9.33 0.14 -12.16
N LYS A 89 -9.29 0.04 -13.49
CA LYS A 89 -8.06 -0.27 -14.25
C LYS A 89 -6.96 0.75 -14.00
N ARG A 90 -7.28 2.04 -14.03
CA ARG A 90 -6.31 3.10 -13.68
C ARG A 90 -5.90 3.05 -12.21
N ALA A 91 -6.81 2.66 -11.32
CA ALA A 91 -6.55 2.57 -9.89
C ALA A 91 -5.61 1.41 -9.54
N THR A 92 -5.58 0.33 -10.33
CA THR A 92 -4.60 -0.74 -10.14
C THR A 92 -3.16 -0.31 -10.44
N GLU A 93 -2.95 0.71 -11.27
CA GLU A 93 -1.62 1.27 -11.54
C GLU A 93 -1.14 2.18 -10.40
N PHE A 94 -2.05 2.73 -9.60
CA PHE A 94 -1.66 3.60 -8.50
C PHE A 94 -0.93 2.85 -7.38
N SER A 95 -0.01 3.57 -6.72
CA SER A 95 0.62 3.08 -5.50
C SER A 95 -0.40 3.00 -4.36
N THR A 96 -0.19 2.07 -3.42
CA THR A 96 -1.00 1.93 -2.21
C THR A 96 -1.06 3.20 -1.37
N GLY A 97 0.00 4.02 -1.40
CA GLY A 97 0.02 5.36 -0.81
C GLY A 97 -0.98 6.32 -1.45
N LYS A 98 -1.04 6.36 -2.78
CA LYS A 98 -2.03 7.17 -3.50
C LYS A 98 -3.44 6.66 -3.25
N LEU A 99 -3.66 5.34 -3.29
CA LEU A 99 -4.97 4.73 -3.01
C LEU A 99 -5.47 5.06 -1.59
N LEU A 100 -4.62 4.95 -0.57
CA LEU A 100 -4.98 5.35 0.80
C LEU A 100 -5.29 6.85 0.92
N SER A 101 -4.56 7.70 0.19
CA SER A 101 -4.84 9.14 0.18
C SER A 101 -6.21 9.47 -0.42
N LEU A 102 -6.66 8.66 -1.40
CA LEU A 102 -7.99 8.80 -2.02
C LEU A 102 -9.10 8.27 -1.10
N HIS A 103 -8.80 7.29 -0.24
CA HIS A 103 -9.78 6.72 0.68
C HIS A 103 -10.36 7.75 1.64
N GLY A 104 -9.54 8.59 2.26
CA GLY A 104 -10.03 9.58 3.24
C GLY A 104 -11.09 10.54 2.68
N PRO A 105 -10.82 11.25 1.57
CA PRO A 105 -11.80 12.13 0.92
C PRO A 105 -13.01 11.37 0.37
N LEU A 106 -12.81 10.19 -0.24
CA LEU A 106 -13.92 9.40 -0.78
C LEU A 106 -14.83 8.84 0.31
N ALA A 107 -14.27 8.40 1.44
CA ALA A 107 -15.06 7.96 2.59
C ALA A 107 -15.87 9.10 3.23
N LYS A 108 -15.36 10.33 3.20
CA LYS A 108 -16.09 11.52 3.67
C LYS A 108 -17.18 11.99 2.69
N LYS A 109 -16.93 11.81 1.38
CA LYS A 109 -17.84 12.25 0.31
C LYS A 109 -18.89 11.21 -0.04
N ALA A 110 -18.60 9.93 0.22
CA ALA A 110 -19.60 8.88 0.13
C ALA A 110 -20.77 9.31 1.03
N PRO A 111 -21.98 9.43 0.48
CA PRO A 111 -23.13 9.78 1.29
C PRO A 111 -23.19 8.73 2.39
N SER A 112 -23.11 9.16 3.65
CA SER A 112 -23.57 8.33 4.75
C SER A 112 -24.93 7.82 4.32
N ALA A 113 -25.06 6.52 4.07
CA ALA A 113 -26.36 5.88 3.90
C ALA A 113 -27.14 6.28 5.16
N LYS A 114 -28.00 7.30 5.01
CA LYS A 114 -28.95 7.68 6.03
C LYS A 114 -29.85 6.46 6.18
N LYS A 115 -29.81 5.89 7.39
CA LYS A 115 -30.82 5.07 8.07
C LYS A 115 -31.63 4.12 7.21
#